data_AF-A0A6M3ISK5-F1
#
_entry.id   AF-A0A6M3ISK5-F1
#
_cell.length_a   1.000
_cell.length_b   1.000
_cell.length_c   1.000
_cell.angle_alpha   90.00
_cell.angle_beta   90.00
_cell.angle_gamma   90.00
#
_symmetry.space_group_name_H-M   'P 1'
#
loop_
_entity.id
_entity.type
_entity.pdbx_description
1 polymer ?
#
loop_
_entity_poly.entity_id
_entity_poly.type
_entity_poly.pdbx_seq_one_letter_code
_entity_poly.pdbx_strand_id
1 'polypeptide(L)'
;MVKFKEFMGGFKQSYFINPQGKIISCGVSSHISMIISHPEKFGYNKEFIDKTYSKYNEPIGIEGKAREEILMDLFRKGWMRIRRYVNKFWSINVIKLSKKNKDYIQEWASKILSGFMGYVEKDRYMPVKIQTSSSIEEYTVDQLSKDVLYKKNESKEYSLIVCESIEDL
;
A
#
# COMPACT_ATOMS: atom_id res chain seq x y z
N MET A 1 26.18 25.57 17.40
CA MET A 1 25.58 25.36 16.06
C MET A 1 26.10 24.04 15.52
N VAL A 2 25.42 22.93 15.79
CA VAL A 2 25.90 21.58 15.43
C VAL A 2 25.60 21.35 13.95
N LYS A 3 26.65 21.14 13.16
CA LYS A 3 26.56 20.75 11.76
C LYS A 3 25.92 19.35 11.69
N PHE A 4 24.67 19.28 11.21
CA PHE A 4 24.02 18.04 10.80
C PHE A 4 24.75 17.49 9.56
N LYS A 5 25.84 16.76 9.80
CA LYS A 5 26.52 15.97 8.79
C LYS A 5 25.57 14.84 8.35
N GLU A 6 25.14 14.94 7.10
CA GLU A 6 24.85 13.86 6.16
C GLU A 6 24.67 12.46 6.77
N PHE A 7 23.42 12.12 7.12
CA PHE A 7 22.98 10.74 7.21
C PHE A 7 22.38 10.35 5.86
N MET A 8 23.21 10.25 4.82
CA MET A 8 22.82 9.75 3.49
C MET A 8 22.76 8.22 3.46
N GLY A 9 22.03 7.63 4.41
CA GLY A 9 21.43 6.31 4.23
C GLY A 9 19.99 6.53 3.86
N GLY A 10 19.60 6.26 2.61
CA GLY A 10 18.26 6.58 2.09
C GLY A 10 17.16 6.20 3.07
N PHE A 11 16.45 7.19 3.63
CA PHE A 11 15.38 6.95 4.60
C PHE A 11 14.37 5.97 4.00
N LYS A 12 14.14 4.85 4.70
CA LYS A 12 13.19 3.83 4.28
C LYS A 12 11.77 4.39 4.34
N GLN A 13 11.27 4.89 3.21
CA GLN A 13 9.92 5.43 3.19
C GLN A 13 8.88 4.32 3.34
N SER A 14 8.14 4.40 4.43
CA SER A 14 7.18 3.40 4.86
C SER A 14 5.96 4.10 5.42
N TYR A 15 4.80 3.82 4.85
CA TYR A 15 3.55 4.45 5.26
C TYR A 15 2.46 3.41 5.52
N PHE A 16 1.50 3.81 6.33
CA PHE A 16 0.16 3.27 6.32
C PHE A 16 -0.81 4.31 5.77
N ILE A 17 -1.88 3.87 5.12
CA ILE A 17 -3.06 4.69 4.89
C ILE A 17 -4.20 4.07 5.69
N ASN A 18 -4.82 4.86 6.55
CA ASN A 18 -5.94 4.38 7.36
C ASN A 18 -7.24 4.30 6.53
N PRO A 19 -8.31 3.69 7.06
CA PRO A 19 -9.58 3.56 6.33
C PRO A 19 -10.26 4.89 5.98
N GLN A 20 -9.79 6.02 6.51
CA GLN A 20 -10.28 7.37 6.21
C GLN A 20 -9.37 8.13 5.23
N GLY A 21 -8.30 7.51 4.72
CA GLY A 21 -7.38 8.11 3.75
C GLY A 21 -6.19 8.85 4.37
N LYS A 22 -6.11 8.91 5.70
CA LYS A 22 -4.98 9.56 6.38
C LYS A 22 -3.72 8.74 6.21
N ILE A 23 -2.70 9.35 5.62
CA ILE A 23 -1.37 8.77 5.45
C ILE A 23 -0.56 8.98 6.74
N ILE A 24 0.03 7.90 7.25
CA ILE A 24 0.79 7.84 8.50
C ILE A 24 2.18 7.28 8.19
N SER A 25 3.24 8.05 8.48
CA SER A 25 4.62 7.59 8.31
C SER A 25 5.05 6.67 9.46
N CYS A 26 5.77 5.60 9.11
CA CYS A 26 6.45 4.71 10.07
C CYS A 26 7.82 5.25 10.51
N GLY A 27 8.29 6.36 9.91
CA GLY A 27 9.60 6.94 10.20
C GLY A 27 10.75 5.95 9.96
N VAL A 28 11.64 5.81 10.94
CA VAL A 28 12.77 4.87 10.90
C VAL A 28 12.39 3.45 11.34
N SER A 29 11.18 3.25 11.83
CA SER A 29 10.68 1.95 12.32
C SER A 29 10.09 1.10 11.19
N SER A 30 9.93 -0.21 11.45
CA SER A 30 9.19 -1.09 10.55
C SER A 30 7.68 -0.95 10.74
N HIS A 31 6.89 -1.33 9.73
CA HIS A 31 5.42 -1.37 9.82
C HIS A 31 4.93 -2.16 11.05
N ILE A 32 5.54 -3.31 11.32
CA ILE A 32 5.15 -4.16 12.46
C ILE A 32 5.57 -3.52 13.79
N SER A 33 6.77 -2.93 13.87
CA SER A 33 7.20 -2.20 15.07
C SER A 33 6.24 -1.07 15.40
N MET A 34 5.74 -0.34 14.40
CA MET A 34 4.78 0.74 14.62
C MET A 34 3.45 0.23 15.21
N ILE A 35 2.96 -0.93 14.73
CA ILE A 35 1.74 -1.56 15.27
C ILE A 35 1.96 -2.04 16.71
N ILE A 36 3.12 -2.66 17.00
CA ILE A 36 3.43 -3.17 18.34
C ILE A 36 3.59 -2.03 19.35
N SER A 37 4.27 -0.94 18.97
CA SER A 37 4.52 0.19 19.86
C SER A 37 3.32 1.11 20.06
N HIS A 38 2.37 1.13 19.10
CA HIS A 38 1.18 1.98 19.14
C HIS A 38 -0.08 1.23 18.68
N PRO A 39 -0.45 0.10 19.31
CA PRO A 39 -1.53 -0.76 18.85
C PRO A 39 -2.88 -0.02 18.78
N GLU A 40 -3.10 0.95 19.66
CA GLU A 40 -4.33 1.75 19.74
C GLU A 40 -4.61 2.53 18.44
N LYS A 41 -3.56 2.98 17.74
CA LYS A 41 -3.70 3.70 16.45
C LYS A 41 -4.29 2.82 15.36
N PHE A 42 -4.17 1.50 15.52
CA PHE A 42 -4.62 0.49 14.56
C PHE A 42 -5.88 -0.24 15.07
N GLY A 43 -6.46 0.20 16.18
CA GLY A 43 -7.62 -0.44 16.80
C GLY A 43 -7.28 -1.77 17.49
N TYR A 44 -6.04 -1.92 17.96
CA TYR A 44 -5.58 -3.03 18.76
C TYR A 44 -5.27 -2.58 20.19
N ASN A 45 -5.07 -3.55 21.07
CA ASN A 45 -4.46 -3.34 22.37
C ASN A 45 -3.24 -4.27 22.52
N LYS A 46 -2.47 -4.09 23.59
CA LYS A 46 -1.28 -4.91 23.84
C LYS A 46 -1.63 -6.40 23.98
N GLU A 47 -2.74 -6.72 24.65
CA GLU A 47 -3.18 -8.09 24.87
C GLU A 47 -3.43 -8.83 23.55
N PHE A 48 -4.02 -8.18 22.55
CA PHE A 48 -4.20 -8.75 21.21
C PHE A 48 -2.85 -9.10 20.59
N ILE A 49 -1.88 -8.19 20.63
CA ILE A 49 -0.53 -8.42 20.09
C ILE A 49 0.15 -9.59 20.80
N ASP A 50 0.17 -9.58 22.14
CA ASP A 50 0.78 -10.61 22.97
C ASP A 50 0.14 -11.99 22.70
N LYS A 51 -1.19 -12.05 22.58
CA LYS A 51 -1.94 -13.27 22.25
C LYS A 51 -1.61 -13.79 20.85
N THR A 52 -1.58 -12.93 19.84
CA THR A 52 -1.30 -13.36 18.46
C THR A 52 0.12 -13.91 18.31
N TYR A 53 1.12 -13.30 18.94
CA TYR A 53 2.49 -13.84 18.94
C TYR A 53 2.58 -15.16 19.72
N SER A 54 1.96 -15.22 20.90
CA SER A 54 1.93 -16.44 21.73
C SER A 54 1.25 -17.61 21.03
N LYS A 55 0.18 -17.37 20.26
CA LYS A 55 -0.53 -18.39 19.45
C LYS A 55 0.39 -19.15 18.50
N TYR A 56 1.45 -18.50 18.00
CA TYR A 56 2.41 -19.09 17.06
C TYR A 56 3.75 -19.46 17.70
N ASN A 57 3.91 -19.28 19.02
CA ASN A 57 5.18 -19.41 19.73
C ASN A 57 6.30 -18.56 19.09
N GLU A 58 5.95 -17.38 18.58
CA GLU A 58 6.90 -16.45 17.96
C GLU A 58 7.27 -15.32 18.95
N PRO A 59 8.55 -14.92 19.07
CA PRO A 59 8.92 -13.73 19.83
C PRO A 59 8.31 -12.47 19.21
N ILE A 60 7.84 -11.53 20.06
CA ILE A 60 7.23 -10.28 19.60
C ILE A 60 8.18 -9.51 18.69
N GLY A 61 7.65 -9.04 17.55
CA GLY A 61 8.40 -8.25 16.58
C GLY A 61 9.19 -9.06 15.55
N ILE A 62 9.26 -10.39 15.70
CA ILE A 62 9.86 -11.27 14.70
C ILE A 62 8.91 -11.44 13.50
N GLU A 63 9.53 -11.59 12.34
CA GLU A 63 8.88 -11.89 11.08
C GLU A 63 8.38 -13.35 11.10
N GLY A 64 7.11 -13.58 10.81
CA GLY A 64 6.49 -14.90 10.91
C GLY A 64 4.97 -14.87 10.74
N LYS A 65 4.31 -15.95 11.16
CA LYS A 65 2.86 -16.14 11.05
C LYS A 65 2.08 -15.14 11.90
N ALA A 66 2.59 -14.74 13.07
CA ALA A 66 1.93 -13.74 13.91
C ALA A 66 1.86 -12.38 13.20
N ARG A 67 2.96 -11.97 12.57
CA ARG A 67 2.99 -10.73 11.76
C ARG A 67 2.04 -10.81 10.57
N GLU A 68 2.01 -11.95 9.87
CA GLU A 68 1.09 -12.15 8.75
C GLU A 68 -0.37 -12.02 9.21
N GLU A 69 -0.75 -12.67 10.31
CA GLU A 69 -2.09 -12.59 10.89
C GLU A 69 -2.49 -11.15 11.24
N ILE A 70 -1.62 -10.42 11.94
CA ILE A 70 -1.86 -9.01 12.31
C ILE A 70 -2.05 -8.15 11.05
N LEU A 71 -1.18 -8.28 10.06
CA LEU A 71 -1.26 -7.49 8.83
C LEU A 71 -2.51 -7.82 8.01
N MET A 72 -2.89 -9.10 7.92
CA MET A 72 -4.09 -9.51 7.19
C MET A 72 -5.36 -9.01 7.88
N ASP A 73 -5.44 -9.08 9.21
CA ASP A 73 -6.53 -8.47 9.96
C ASP A 73 -6.59 -6.95 9.71
N LEU A 74 -5.44 -6.28 9.73
CA LEU A 74 -5.35 -4.84 9.48
C LEU A 74 -5.83 -4.46 8.07
N PHE A 75 -5.47 -5.25 7.05
CA PHE A 75 -5.97 -5.05 5.68
C PHE A 75 -7.48 -5.29 5.56
N ARG A 76 -8.04 -6.28 6.27
CA ARG A 76 -9.49 -6.50 6.34
C ARG A 76 -10.23 -5.33 6.98
N LYS A 77 -9.59 -4.64 7.93
CA LYS A 77 -10.08 -3.38 8.51
C LYS A 77 -9.94 -2.17 7.58
N GLY A 78 -9.44 -2.35 6.36
CA GLY A 78 -9.38 -1.33 5.32
C GLY A 78 -8.11 -0.48 5.34
N TRP A 79 -7.10 -0.87 6.11
CA TRP A 79 -5.79 -0.22 6.06
C TRP A 79 -5.00 -0.63 4.82
N MET A 80 -4.10 0.24 4.38
CA MET A 80 -3.16 -0.04 3.31
C MET A 80 -1.73 0.16 3.79
N ARG A 81 -0.82 -0.71 3.35
CA ARG A 81 0.61 -0.61 3.63
C ARG A 81 1.34 -0.14 2.38
N ILE A 82 2.19 0.88 2.51
CA ILE A 82 3.05 1.37 1.43
C ILE A 82 4.50 1.26 1.87
N ARG A 83 5.36 0.68 1.04
CA ARG A 83 6.80 0.51 1.32
C ARG A 83 7.65 0.86 0.11
N ARG A 84 8.67 1.69 0.31
CA ARG A 84 9.74 1.91 -0.66
C ARG A 84 10.83 0.86 -0.53
N TYR A 85 11.08 0.15 -1.61
CA TYR A 85 12.32 -0.61 -1.81
C TYR A 85 13.27 0.27 -2.61
N VAL A 86 14.24 0.89 -1.94
CA VAL A 86 15.18 1.88 -2.53
C VAL A 86 15.76 1.36 -3.84
N ASN A 87 15.74 2.21 -4.88
CA ASN A 87 16.21 1.93 -6.24
C ASN A 87 15.55 0.73 -6.95
N LYS A 88 14.43 0.21 -6.45
CA LYS A 88 13.71 -0.91 -7.07
C LYS A 88 12.28 -0.57 -7.44
N PHE A 89 11.43 -0.36 -6.44
CA PHE A 89 9.99 -0.08 -6.63
C PHE A 89 9.33 0.38 -5.33
N TRP A 90 8.11 0.88 -5.42
CA TRP A 90 7.15 0.98 -4.33
C TRP A 90 6.26 -0.25 -4.29
N SER A 91 5.90 -0.71 -3.10
CA SER A 91 4.93 -1.78 -2.89
C SER A 91 3.75 -1.25 -2.10
N ILE A 92 2.54 -1.46 -2.62
CA ILE A 92 1.28 -1.15 -1.94
C ILE A 92 0.57 -2.47 -1.69
N ASN A 93 0.22 -2.74 -0.43
CA ASN A 93 -0.67 -3.83 -0.06
C ASN A 93 -2.01 -3.25 0.36
N VAL A 94 -3.07 -3.74 -0.26
CA VAL A 94 -4.45 -3.31 -0.03
C VAL A 94 -5.36 -4.51 -0.23
N ILE A 95 -6.45 -4.65 0.53
CA ILE A 95 -7.33 -5.81 0.38
C ILE A 95 -7.99 -5.87 -1.02
N LYS A 96 -8.49 -4.73 -1.51
CA LYS A 96 -9.14 -4.60 -2.83
C LYS A 96 -9.00 -3.17 -3.39
N LEU A 97 -9.01 -3.04 -4.71
CA LEU A 97 -9.04 -1.74 -5.40
C LEU A 97 -10.46 -1.20 -5.55
N SER A 98 -11.10 -0.83 -4.43
CA SER A 98 -12.34 -0.04 -4.44
C SER A 98 -12.08 1.38 -4.95
N LYS A 99 -13.13 2.10 -5.41
CA LYS A 99 -13.06 3.52 -5.77
C LYS A 99 -12.27 4.33 -4.72
N LYS A 100 -12.73 4.24 -3.46
CA LYS A 100 -12.10 4.88 -2.30
C LYS A 100 -10.60 4.58 -2.16
N ASN A 101 -10.19 3.31 -2.31
CA ASN A 101 -8.77 2.94 -2.18
C ASN A 101 -7.95 3.43 -3.37
N LYS A 102 -8.53 3.46 -4.58
CA LYS A 102 -7.90 4.05 -5.77
C LYS A 102 -7.64 5.55 -5.57
N ASP A 103 -8.62 6.28 -5.05
CA ASP A 103 -8.50 7.72 -4.74
C ASP A 103 -7.35 7.98 -3.75
N TYR A 104 -7.27 7.18 -2.68
CA TYR A 104 -6.19 7.29 -1.70
C TYR A 104 -4.80 6.97 -2.27
N ILE A 105 -4.71 6.00 -3.17
CA ILE A 105 -3.45 5.67 -3.86
C ILE A 105 -3.05 6.81 -4.79
N GLN A 106 -3.99 7.39 -5.53
CA GLN A 106 -3.74 8.54 -6.40
C GLN A 106 -3.28 9.75 -5.58
N GLU A 107 -3.96 10.06 -4.48
CA GLU A 107 -3.60 11.17 -3.59
C GLU A 107 -2.19 10.97 -3.04
N TRP A 108 -1.86 9.76 -2.58
CA TRP A 108 -0.51 9.41 -2.14
C TRP A 108 0.52 9.63 -3.26
N ALA A 109 0.26 9.10 -4.47
CA ALA A 109 1.17 9.20 -5.60
C ALA A 109 1.43 10.68 -5.97
N SER A 110 0.38 11.49 -6.00
CA SER A 110 0.46 12.93 -6.27
C SER A 110 1.31 13.66 -5.21
N LYS A 111 1.09 13.34 -3.92
CA LYS A 111 1.83 13.93 -2.80
C LYS A 111 3.32 13.59 -2.81
N ILE A 112 3.70 12.35 -3.11
CA ILE A 112 5.13 11.99 -3.11
C ILE A 112 5.88 12.61 -4.30
N LEU A 113 5.20 12.95 -5.39
CA LEU A 113 5.81 13.67 -6.53
C LEU A 113 5.99 15.17 -6.24
N SER A 114 5.07 15.80 -5.50
CA SER A 114 5.17 17.22 -5.14
C SER A 114 5.99 17.48 -3.88
N GLY A 115 6.24 16.44 -3.09
CA GLY A 115 6.96 16.50 -1.83
C GLY A 115 6.03 16.33 -0.64
N PHE A 116 6.25 15.26 0.12
CA PHE A 116 5.40 14.88 1.24
C PHE A 116 6.23 14.28 2.38
N MET A 117 5.99 14.75 3.60
CA MET A 117 6.68 14.28 4.81
C MET A 117 8.22 14.26 4.68
N GLY A 118 8.78 15.29 4.05
CA GLY A 118 10.24 15.43 3.86
C GLY A 118 10.83 14.55 2.75
N TYR A 119 9.99 13.95 1.90
CA TYR A 119 10.43 13.10 0.80
C TYR A 119 9.80 13.51 -0.53
N VAL A 120 10.59 13.45 -1.60
CA VAL A 120 10.16 13.65 -2.99
C VAL A 120 10.64 12.43 -3.79
N GLU A 121 9.73 11.73 -4.46
CA GLU A 121 10.10 10.74 -5.47
C GLU A 121 10.48 11.48 -6.75
N LYS A 122 11.77 11.51 -7.07
CA LYS A 122 12.29 12.20 -8.25
C LYS A 122 12.02 11.42 -9.53
N ASP A 123 11.97 10.09 -9.43
CA ASP A 123 11.69 9.22 -10.56
C ASP A 123 10.17 9.01 -10.71
N ARG A 124 9.57 9.81 -11.59
CA ARG A 124 8.15 9.71 -11.97
C ARG A 124 7.77 8.33 -12.53
N TYR A 125 8.73 7.63 -13.12
CA TYR A 125 8.53 6.30 -13.70
C TYR A 125 8.89 5.17 -12.74
N MET A 126 9.23 5.49 -11.49
CA MET A 126 9.51 4.49 -10.45
C MET A 126 8.36 3.48 -10.38
N PRO A 127 8.64 2.18 -10.54
CA PRO A 127 7.58 1.17 -10.52
C PRO A 127 6.86 1.12 -9.17
N VAL A 128 5.56 0.87 -9.22
CA VAL A 128 4.67 0.66 -8.09
C VAL A 128 3.94 -0.66 -8.29
N LYS A 129 4.18 -1.61 -7.40
CA LYS A 129 3.51 -2.90 -7.36
C LYS A 129 2.36 -2.83 -6.37
N ILE A 130 1.13 -2.89 -6.87
CA ILE A 130 -0.09 -2.96 -6.05
C ILE A 130 -0.47 -4.43 -5.92
N GLN A 131 -0.38 -4.94 -4.70
CA GLN A 131 -0.78 -6.30 -4.35
C GLN A 131 -2.12 -6.28 -3.64
N THR A 132 -3.10 -6.94 -4.24
CA THR A 132 -4.41 -7.24 -3.65
C THR A 132 -4.46 -8.66 -3.09
N SER A 133 -5.60 -9.08 -2.55
CA SER A 133 -5.80 -10.49 -2.18
C SER A 133 -5.80 -11.46 -3.37
N SER A 134 -6.02 -10.96 -4.60
CA SER A 134 -6.23 -11.80 -5.79
C SER A 134 -5.28 -11.50 -6.95
N SER A 135 -4.55 -10.39 -6.93
CA SER A 135 -3.73 -9.94 -8.06
C SER A 135 -2.54 -9.12 -7.61
N ILE A 136 -1.53 -9.05 -8.48
CA ILE A 136 -0.48 -8.04 -8.42
C ILE A 136 -0.57 -7.25 -9.73
N GLU A 137 -0.62 -5.93 -9.62
CA GLU A 137 -0.67 -5.00 -10.74
C GLU A 137 0.51 -4.03 -10.65
N GLU A 138 1.12 -3.70 -11.79
CA GLU A 138 2.28 -2.80 -11.85
C GLU A 138 1.93 -1.52 -12.60
N TYR A 139 2.36 -0.40 -12.03
CA TYR A 139 2.17 0.95 -12.56
C TYR A 139 3.44 1.76 -12.30
N THR A 140 3.50 2.98 -12.81
CA THR A 140 4.46 4.00 -12.33
C THR A 140 3.80 4.96 -11.36
N VAL A 141 4.61 5.69 -10.57
CA VAL A 141 4.09 6.75 -9.70
C VAL A 141 3.31 7.81 -10.49
N ASP A 142 3.82 8.21 -11.66
CA ASP A 142 3.14 9.18 -12.54
C ASP A 142 1.80 8.67 -13.07
N GLN A 143 1.72 7.41 -13.51
CA GLN A 143 0.45 6.81 -13.93
C GLN A 143 -0.59 6.81 -12.79
N LEU A 144 -0.17 6.45 -11.58
CA LEU A 144 -1.07 6.44 -10.42
C LEU A 144 -1.54 7.84 -10.03
N SER A 145 -0.74 8.88 -10.27
CA SER A 145 -1.16 10.27 -10.02
C SER A 145 -2.23 10.78 -11.00
N LYS A 146 -2.42 10.11 -12.15
CA LYS A 146 -3.27 10.54 -13.28
C LYS A 146 -4.52 9.67 -13.50
N ASP A 147 -5.10 9.10 -12.44
CA ASP A 147 -6.35 8.32 -12.48
C ASP A 147 -6.34 7.06 -13.36
N VAL A 148 -5.16 6.49 -13.66
CA VAL A 148 -5.05 5.29 -14.51
C VAL A 148 -5.86 4.09 -13.97
N LEU A 149 -6.06 4.02 -12.65
CA LEU A 149 -6.76 2.92 -11.99
C LEU A 149 -8.25 2.85 -12.37
N TYR A 150 -8.83 3.91 -12.92
CA TYR A 150 -10.22 3.95 -13.36
C TYR A 150 -10.41 3.46 -14.80
N LYS A 151 -9.42 3.71 -15.67
CA LYS A 151 -9.51 3.43 -17.12
C LYS A 151 -9.51 1.94 -17.48
N LYS A 152 -9.01 1.07 -16.58
CA LYS A 152 -8.90 -0.38 -16.83
C LYS A 152 -10.24 -1.13 -16.77
N ASN A 153 -11.29 -0.53 -16.20
CA ASN A 153 -12.61 -1.17 -16.10
C ASN A 153 -13.50 -0.92 -17.33
N GLU A 154 -13.16 0.01 -18.21
CA GLU A 154 -13.95 0.33 -19.42
C GLU A 154 -13.64 -0.61 -20.60
N SER A 155 -12.47 -1.26 -20.61
CA SER A 155 -12.02 -2.10 -21.73
C SER A 155 -12.47 -3.58 -21.66
N LYS A 156 -13.53 -3.89 -20.90
CA LYS A 156 -14.10 -5.25 -20.79
C LYS A 156 -15.57 -5.34 -21.22
N GLU A 157 -16.08 -4.36 -21.95
CA GLU A 157 -17.34 -4.50 -22.65
C GLU A 157 -17.06 -5.20 -23.99
N TYR A 158 -17.23 -6.53 -24.01
CA TYR A 158 -17.21 -7.28 -25.26
C TYR A 158 -18.33 -6.75 -26.14
N SER A 159 -17.99 -6.21 -27.31
CA SER A 159 -18.96 -6.02 -28.38
C SER A 159 -19.49 -7.40 -28.77
N LEU A 160 -20.75 -7.69 -28.40
CA LEU A 160 -21.53 -8.77 -28.99
C LEU A 160 -21.62 -8.48 -30.49
N ILE A 161 -20.77 -9.13 -31.28
CA ILE A 161 -21.01 -9.26 -32.71
C ILE A 161 -22.15 -10.26 -32.84
N VAL A 162 -23.37 -9.75 -32.93
CA VAL A 162 -24.50 -10.54 -33.42
C VAL A 162 -24.25 -10.69 -34.92
N CYS A 163 -23.73 -11.85 -35.33
CA CYS A 163 -23.83 -12.25 -36.73
C CYS A 163 -25.30 -12.60 -36.97
N GLU A 164 -26.07 -11.65 -37.52
CA GLU A 164 -27.29 -11.98 -38.23
C GLU A 164 -26.88 -12.73 -39.49
N SER A 165 -26.98 -14.07 -39.47
CA SER A 165 -27.05 -14.82 -40.72
C SER A 165 -28.47 -14.64 -41.26
N ILE A 166 -28.55 -13.78 -42.26
CA ILE A 166 -29.71 -13.57 -43.12
C ILE A 166 -30.03 -14.89 -43.86
N GLU A 167 -31.22 -15.40 -43.56
CA GLU A 167 -32.23 -16.04 -44.42
C GLU A 167 -31.84 -17.21 -45.35
N ASP A 168 -32.49 -18.35 -45.05
CA ASP A 168 -33.20 -19.26 -45.96
C ASP A 168 -32.92 -19.14 -47.47
N LEU A 169 -32.44 -20.24 -48.05
CA LEU A 169 -32.97 -20.88 -49.28
C LEU A 169 -32.48 -22.34 -49.38
#